data_AF-A0A3M8EZB8-F1
#
_entry.id   AF-A0A3M8EZB8-F1
#
_cell.length_a   1.000
_cell.length_b   1.000
_cell.length_c   1.000
_cell.angle_alpha   90.00
_cell.angle_beta   90.00
_cell.angle_gamma   90.00
#
_symmetry.space_group_name_H-M   'P 1'
#
loop_
_entity.id
_entity.type
_entity.pdbx_description
1 polymer ?
#
loop_
_entity_poly.entity_id
_entity_poly.type
_entity_poly.pdbx_seq_one_letter_code
_entity_poly.pdbx_strand_id
1 'polypeptide(L)' 'MNIIPRGDYYAWYCEWCDTENLTLQQRFASGTVACGACHKHFVSCDVAGADKEYALAGGF' A
#
# COMPACT_ATOMS: atom_id res chain seq x y z
N MET A 1 -0.96 2.96 -9.85
CA MET A 1 0.40 3.20 -9.32
C MET A 1 1.38 2.21 -9.93
N ASN A 2 2.52 2.67 -10.47
CA ASN A 2 3.59 1.79 -10.95
C ASN A 2 4.62 1.60 -9.82
N ILE A 3 4.92 0.34 -9.49
CA ILE A 3 5.79 -0.02 -8.36
C ILE A 3 7.03 -0.73 -8.90
N ILE A 4 8.20 -0.18 -8.59
CA ILE A 4 9.50 -0.65 -9.08
C ILE A 4 10.31 -1.16 -7.86
N PRO A 5 10.66 -2.46 -7.81
CA PRO A 5 11.50 -2.98 -6.73
C PRO A 5 12.94 -2.42 -6.81
N ARG A 6 13.46 -1.96 -5.67
CA ARG A 6 14.78 -1.34 -5.47
C ARG A 6 15.43 -1.91 -4.20
N GLY A 7 15.90 -3.14 -4.28
CA GLY A 7 16.43 -3.86 -3.10
C GLY A 7 15.32 -4.11 -2.09
N ASP A 8 15.51 -3.66 -0.85
CA ASP A 8 14.52 -3.78 0.26
C ASP A 8 13.40 -2.71 0.22
N TYR A 9 13.39 -1.86 -0.81
CA TYR A 9 12.40 -0.81 -1.00
C TYR A 9 11.61 -1.01 -2.29
N TYR A 10 10.40 -0.49 -2.31
CA TYR A 10 9.60 -0.24 -3.49
C TYR A 10 9.62 1.25 -3.80
N ALA A 11 10.05 1.61 -5.00
CA ALA A 11 9.90 2.94 -5.57
C ALA A 11 8.54 3.02 -6.27
N TRP A 12 7.75 4.05 -6.00
CA TRP A 12 6.44 4.24 -6.61
C TRP A 12 6.14 5.72 -6.79
N TYR A 13 5.41 6.06 -7.85
CA TYR A 13 5.02 7.43 -8.12
C TYR A 13 3.62 7.70 -7.57
N CYS A 14 3.47 8.82 -6.87
CA CYS A 14 2.17 9.26 -6.38
C CYS A 14 1.33 9.80 -7.54
N GLU A 15 0.16 9.21 -7.79
CA GLU A 15 -0.73 9.61 -8.89
C GLU A 15 -1.35 11.02 -8.72
N TRP A 16 -1.19 11.63 -7.56
CA TRP A 16 -1.77 12.95 -7.26
C TRP A 16 -0.78 14.09 -7.42
N CYS A 17 0.49 13.88 -7.04
CA CYS A 17 1.51 14.92 -7.02
C CYS A 17 2.76 14.55 -7.81
N ASP A 18 2.73 13.44 -8.55
CA ASP A 18 3.81 12.91 -9.39
C ASP A 18 5.15 12.73 -8.68
N THR A 19 5.12 12.73 -7.35
CA THR A 19 6.34 12.61 -6.54
C THR A 19 6.75 11.14 -6.44
N GLU A 20 8.04 10.88 -6.63
CA GLU A 20 8.63 9.58 -6.36
C GLU A 20 8.68 9.33 -4.85
N ASN A 21 8.15 8.19 -4.43
CA ASN A 21 8.14 7.74 -3.05
C ASN A 21 8.90 6.42 -2.94
N LEU A 22 9.69 6.29 -1.88
CA LEU A 22 10.40 5.08 -1.52
C LEU A 22 9.79 4.53 -0.25
N THR A 23 9.31 3.28 -0.30
CA THR A 23 8.67 2.65 0.86
C THR A 23 9.24 1.25 1.04
N LEU A 24 9.58 0.91 2.29
CA LEU A 24 10.07 -0.42 2.64
C LEU A 24 9.08 -1.50 2.20
N GLN A 25 9.59 -2.60 1.64
CA GLN A 25 8.76 -3.72 1.21
C GLN A 25 7.87 -4.25 2.35
N GLN A 26 8.39 -4.27 3.58
CA GLN A 26 7.62 -4.66 4.77
C GLN A 26 6.40 -3.75 5.05
N ARG A 27 6.53 -2.44 4.81
CA ARG A 27 5.40 -1.51 4.93
C ARG A 27 4.41 -1.68 3.80
N PHE A 28 4.89 -1.94 2.60
CA PHE A 28 4.04 -2.30 1.47
C PHE A 28 3.23 -3.58 1.73
N ALA A 29 3.85 -4.59 2.35
CA ALA A 29 3.20 -5.82 2.78
C ALA A 29 2.17 -5.61 3.91
N SER A 30 2.31 -4.52 4.68
CA SER A 30 1.34 -4.15 5.72
C SER A 30 0.04 -3.56 5.15
N GLY A 31 -0.05 -3.35 3.82
CA GLY A 31 -1.28 -2.98 3.12
C GLY A 31 -1.61 -1.48 3.09
N THR A 32 -0.80 -0.62 3.72
CA THR A 32 -1.01 0.84 3.68
C THR A 32 0.31 1.57 3.48
N VAL A 33 0.37 2.41 2.45
CA VAL A 33 1.52 3.27 2.15
C VAL A 33 1.06 4.72 2.03
N ALA A 34 1.92 5.66 2.39
CA ALA A 34 1.59 7.08 2.34
C ALA A 34 2.64 7.84 1.52
N CYS A 35 2.19 8.80 0.72
CA CYS A 35 3.09 9.68 0.01
C CYS A 35 3.76 10.65 1.00
N GLY A 36 5.09 10.75 0.97
CA GLY A 36 5.85 11.66 1.82
C GLY A 36 5.69 13.14 1.48
N ALA A 37 5.17 13.48 0.30
CA ALA A 37 4.97 14.87 -0.14
C ALA A 37 3.53 15.35 0.10
N CYS A 38 2.53 14.63 -0.43
CA CYS A 38 1.12 15.04 -0.31
C CYS A 38 0.38 14.39 0.86
N HIS A 39 1.04 13.49 1.62
CA HIS A 39 0.48 12.77 2.76
C HIS A 39 -0.79 11.96 2.45
N LYS A 40 -1.07 11.68 1.17
CA LYS A 40 -2.17 10.78 0.79
C LYS A 40 -1.79 9.34 1.07
N HIS A 41 -2.78 8.62 1.58
CA HIS A 41 -2.68 7.20 1.88
C HIS A 41 -3.20 6.39 0.69
N PHE A 42 -2.49 5.31 0.37
CA PHE A 42 -2.80 4.36 -0.67
C PHE A 42 -2.85 2.97 -0.05
N VAL A 43 -3.86 2.19 -0.44
CA VAL A 43 -3.99 0.81 -0.01
C VAL A 43 -3.23 -0.04 -1.03
N SER A 44 -2.14 -0.69 -0.59
CA SER A 44 -1.43 -1.65 -1.44
C SER A 44 -2.26 -2.94 -1.49
N CYS A 45 -2.94 -3.16 -2.62
CA CYS A 45 -3.86 -4.28 -2.82
C CYS A 45 -3.16 -5.60 -3.24
N ASP A 46 -1.84 -5.66 -3.16
CA ASP A 46 -1.03 -6.84 -3.56
C ASP A 46 -0.91 -7.89 -2.44
N VAL A 47 -1.90 -7.94 -1.53
CA VAL A 47 -2.21 -9.11 -0.71
C VAL A 47 -3.70 -9.44 -0.83
N ALA A 48 -4.24 -9.43 -2.05
CA ALA A 48 -5.50 -10.10 -2.37
C ALA A 48 -5.31 -11.63 -2.52
N GLY A 49 -4.60 -12.22 -1.57
CA GLY A 49 -4.38 -13.67 -1.42
C GLY A 49 -4.81 -14.20 -0.05
N ALA A 50 -5.46 -13.40 0.78
CA ALA A 50 -6.03 -13.86 2.04
C ALA A 50 -7.44 -13.29 2.20
N ASP A 51 -8.42 -14.16 1.96
CA ASP A 51 -9.59 -14.31 2.83
C ASP A 51 -10.08 -13.01 3.50
N LYS A 52 -10.97 -12.28 2.82
CA LYS A 52 -11.93 -11.44 3.52
C LYS A 52 -13.24 -12.21 3.68
N GLU A 53 -13.19 -13.31 4.42
CA GLU A 53 -14.38 -13.86 5.08
C GLU A 53 -14.24 -13.68 6.60
N TYR A 54 -14.03 -12.43 7.04
CA TYR A 54 -14.51 -12.03 8.36
C TYR A 54 -15.92 -11.44 8.20
N ALA A 55 -16.89 -12.32 8.02
CA ALA A 55 -18.28 -12.02 8.34
C ALA A 55 -18.41 -11.87 9.86
N LEU A 56 -17.96 -10.73 10.39
CA LEU A 56 -18.43 -10.23 11.68
C LEU A 56 -19.85 -9.68 11.47
N ALA A 57 -20.84 -10.57 11.59
CA ALA A 57 -22.20 -10.21 11.93
C ALA A 57 -22.59 -10.99 13.19
N GLY A 58 -22.25 -10.43 14.35
CA GLY A 58 -22.90 -10.77 15.61
C GLY A 58 -24.21 -10.01 15.76
N GLY A 59 -25.17 -10.64 16.45
CA GLY A 59 -26.49 -10.12 16.82
C GLY A 59 -27.59 -11.00 16.21
N PHE A 60 -28.43 -11.72 16.96
CA PHE A 60 -29.01 -11.53 18.29
C PHE A 60 -29.25 -12.88 18.98
#